data_AF-A0A6G7XZG5-F1
#
_entry.id   AF-A0A6G7XZG5-F1
#
_cell.length_a   1.000
_cell.length_b   1.000
_cell.length_c   1.000
_cell.angle_alpha   90.00
_cell.angle_beta   90.00
_cell.angle_gamma   90.00
#
_symmetry.space_group_name_H-M   'P 1'
#
loop_
_entity.id
_entity.type
_entity.pdbx_description
1 polymer ?
#
loop_
_entity_poly.entity_id
_entity_poly.type
_entity_poly.pdbx_seq_one_letter_code
_entity_poly.pdbx_strand_id
1 'polypeptide(L)'
;MASDYAMSTKARSFYAQHLTGSQYRTLINQGDVPGIAAYLKNETRYGDVLDGINEKAIHRDVLEQRIRLKGQLEFLKLMRYVQPEHMKFYQFYTKRTEIDQILYVLHAIESNVSHHINYYVGDLNDLLTIDIHKLAQCKTFAEVHEFLSTTDYKNILNNLLDEDVDLSVSEDALRVYYQNFLLKLVAKESNRKELEGVIFMNEELDTIGYVYRMKKYYNFEPRDIFARIHYHPHFIPERVMNDWIVKLDADQFLDAFHQSPYGKYAAIPETVNIELHLNSIRFKIFRRMMRFATNTNLTLFAYMFLLHREIENITDIIEGVRYNMNPEEIYKLLIV
;
A
#
# COMPACT_ATOMS: atom_id res chain seq x y z
N MET A 1 -12.33 -13.50 -21.46
CA MET A 1 -13.74 -13.08 -21.21
C MET A 1 -14.41 -13.82 -20.06
N ALA A 2 -14.85 -15.09 -20.17
CA ALA A 2 -15.58 -15.75 -19.07
C ALA A 2 -14.74 -15.93 -17.78
N SER A 3 -13.44 -16.16 -17.92
CA SER A 3 -12.50 -16.33 -16.81
C SER A 3 -12.27 -15.03 -16.02
N ASP A 4 -12.13 -13.89 -16.71
CA ASP A 4 -11.86 -12.60 -16.07
C ASP A 4 -13.06 -12.11 -15.23
N TYR A 5 -14.28 -12.41 -15.67
CA TYR A 5 -15.49 -12.17 -14.87
C TYR A 5 -15.57 -13.08 -13.65
N ALA A 6 -15.11 -14.33 -13.75
CA ALA A 6 -15.00 -15.23 -12.59
C ALA A 6 -14.00 -14.68 -11.56
N MET A 7 -12.85 -14.15 -12.01
CA MET A 7 -11.88 -13.46 -11.15
C MET A 7 -12.53 -12.26 -10.44
N SER A 8 -13.20 -11.37 -11.18
CA SER A 8 -13.88 -10.19 -10.62
C SER A 8 -14.98 -10.57 -9.61
N THR A 9 -15.73 -11.63 -9.89
CA THR A 9 -16.74 -12.18 -8.97
C THR A 9 -16.09 -12.74 -7.70
N LYS A 10 -14.98 -13.46 -7.85
CA LYS A 10 -14.23 -14.00 -6.71
C LYS A 10 -13.63 -12.90 -5.84
N ALA A 11 -13.08 -11.85 -6.44
CA ALA A 11 -12.57 -10.68 -5.74
C ALA A 11 -13.66 -9.98 -4.92
N ARG A 12 -14.87 -9.82 -5.48
CA ARG A 12 -16.03 -9.29 -4.73
C ARG A 12 -16.47 -10.20 -3.59
N SER A 13 -16.43 -11.52 -3.80
CA SER A 13 -16.75 -12.50 -2.76
C SER A 13 -15.75 -12.45 -1.61
N PHE A 14 -14.46 -12.26 -1.89
CA PHE A 14 -13.47 -12.04 -0.84
C PHE A 14 -13.66 -10.69 -0.15
N TYR A 15 -13.94 -9.61 -0.90
CA TYR A 15 -14.21 -8.30 -0.32
C TYR A 15 -15.40 -8.32 0.65
N ALA A 16 -16.45 -9.09 0.34
CA ALA A 16 -17.60 -9.24 1.22
C ALA A 16 -17.28 -9.89 2.58
N GLN A 17 -16.13 -10.55 2.70
CA GLN A 17 -15.66 -11.19 3.94
C GLN A 17 -14.74 -10.28 4.76
N HIS A 18 -14.40 -9.09 4.26
CA HIS A 18 -13.57 -8.13 4.99
C HIS A 18 -14.12 -7.85 6.39
N LEU A 19 -13.21 -7.54 7.30
CA LEU A 19 -13.52 -7.21 8.67
C LEU A 19 -14.47 -6.00 8.71
N THR A 20 -15.54 -6.16 9.47
CA THR A 20 -16.50 -5.08 9.73
C THR A 20 -15.98 -4.15 10.82
N GLY A 21 -16.53 -2.93 10.89
CA GLY A 21 -16.22 -1.99 11.98
C GLY A 21 -16.44 -2.57 13.38
N SER A 22 -17.41 -3.48 13.54
CA SER A 22 -17.65 -4.19 14.81
C SER A 22 -16.54 -5.19 15.15
N GLN A 23 -16.00 -5.89 14.16
CA GLN A 23 -14.89 -6.82 14.34
C GLN A 23 -13.60 -6.05 14.67
N TYR A 24 -13.36 -4.89 14.06
CA TYR A 24 -12.24 -4.02 14.44
C TYR A 24 -12.33 -3.54 15.90
N ARG A 25 -13.51 -3.12 16.36
CA ARG A 25 -13.70 -2.78 17.78
C ARG A 25 -13.45 -3.96 18.71
N THR A 26 -13.86 -5.16 18.28
CA THR A 26 -13.62 -6.38 19.06
C THR A 26 -12.14 -6.74 19.15
N LEU A 27 -11.39 -6.55 18.05
CA LEU A 27 -9.93 -6.72 18.02
C LEU A 27 -9.22 -5.77 18.98
N ILE A 28 -9.56 -4.47 18.93
CA ILE A 28 -8.99 -3.45 19.83
C ILE A 28 -9.22 -3.82 21.30
N ASN A 29 -10.40 -4.36 21.62
CA ASN A 29 -10.79 -4.71 22.98
C ASN A 29 -10.24 -6.06 23.48
N GLN A 30 -9.49 -6.82 22.68
CA GLN A 30 -8.86 -8.06 23.16
C GLN A 30 -7.79 -7.80 24.24
N GLY A 31 -7.20 -6.61 24.26
CA GLY A 31 -6.28 -6.15 25.33
C GLY A 31 -4.85 -6.70 25.25
N ASP A 32 -4.59 -7.76 24.48
CA ASP A 32 -3.25 -8.27 24.23
C ASP A 32 -3.11 -8.98 22.86
N VAL A 33 -1.86 -9.26 22.48
CA VAL A 33 -1.52 -9.92 21.20
C VAL A 33 -2.08 -11.36 21.11
N PRO A 34 -2.00 -12.21 22.15
CA PRO A 34 -2.64 -13.53 22.14
C PRO A 34 -4.15 -13.49 21.92
N GLY A 35 -4.87 -12.57 22.55
CA GLY A 35 -6.30 -12.38 22.37
C GLY A 35 -6.66 -11.95 20.94
N ILE A 36 -5.89 -11.01 20.38
CA ILE A 36 -6.00 -10.62 18.96
C ILE A 36 -5.81 -11.85 18.06
N ALA A 37 -4.75 -12.64 18.27
CA ALA A 37 -4.48 -13.83 17.48
C ALA A 37 -5.61 -14.86 17.56
N ALA A 38 -6.15 -15.10 18.77
CA ALA A 38 -7.26 -16.01 18.99
C ALA A 38 -8.54 -15.55 18.28
N TYR A 39 -8.87 -14.27 18.35
CA TYR A 39 -10.04 -13.74 17.67
C TYR A 39 -9.89 -13.78 16.14
N LEU A 40 -8.75 -13.34 15.61
CA LEU A 40 -8.49 -13.39 14.16
C LEU A 40 -8.58 -14.83 13.63
N LYS A 41 -8.03 -15.80 14.36
CA LYS A 41 -8.01 -17.20 13.94
C LYS A 41 -9.39 -17.85 13.97
N ASN A 42 -10.16 -17.64 15.04
CA ASN A 42 -11.39 -18.40 15.29
C ASN A 42 -12.66 -17.70 14.78
N GLU A 43 -12.68 -16.36 14.76
CA GLU A 43 -13.90 -15.56 14.53
C GLU A 43 -13.84 -14.75 13.22
N THR A 44 -12.80 -14.93 12.40
CA THR A 44 -12.63 -14.16 11.15
C THR A 44 -12.09 -14.98 9.99
N ARG A 45 -12.02 -14.36 8.82
CA ARG A 45 -11.45 -14.95 7.59
C ARG A 45 -9.95 -15.26 7.67
N TYR A 46 -9.24 -14.85 8.73
CA TYR A 46 -7.80 -15.05 8.91
C TYR A 46 -7.44 -16.43 9.49
N GLY A 47 -8.42 -17.27 9.81
CA GLY A 47 -8.17 -18.63 10.29
C GLY A 47 -7.28 -19.48 9.39
N ASP A 48 -7.34 -19.29 8.06
CA ASP A 48 -6.51 -20.05 7.12
C ASP A 48 -5.00 -19.70 7.20
N VAL A 49 -4.65 -18.44 7.50
CA VAL A 49 -3.25 -18.03 7.64
C VAL A 49 -2.72 -18.21 9.06
N LEU A 50 -3.62 -18.32 10.04
CA LEU A 50 -3.29 -18.57 11.44
C LEU A 50 -3.45 -20.04 11.87
N ASP A 51 -3.72 -20.93 10.92
CA ASP A 51 -3.83 -22.36 11.19
C ASP A 51 -2.51 -22.94 11.75
N GLY A 52 -2.64 -23.87 12.70
CA GLY A 52 -1.51 -24.51 13.39
C GLY A 52 -0.72 -23.61 14.37
N ILE A 53 -1.09 -22.35 14.55
CA ILE A 53 -0.45 -21.44 15.51
C ILE A 53 -0.97 -21.70 16.93
N ASN A 54 -0.06 -21.69 17.92
CA ASN A 54 -0.38 -21.55 19.33
C ASN A 54 -0.49 -20.06 19.71
N GLU A 55 -1.71 -19.60 19.89
CA GLU A 55 -2.07 -18.20 20.14
C GLU A 55 -1.46 -17.67 21.44
N LYS A 56 -1.32 -18.54 22.46
CA LYS A 56 -0.77 -18.13 23.76
C LYS A 56 0.73 -17.82 23.73
N ALA A 57 1.43 -18.36 22.73
CA ALA A 57 2.88 -18.22 22.60
C ALA A 57 3.30 -17.37 21.39
N ILE A 58 2.34 -16.75 20.68
CA ILE A 58 2.65 -16.02 19.47
C ILE A 58 3.30 -14.66 19.76
N HIS A 59 4.40 -14.40 19.07
CA HIS A 59 5.04 -13.09 19.03
C HIS A 59 4.36 -12.19 17.99
N ARG A 60 4.35 -10.88 18.26
CA ARG A 60 3.82 -9.84 17.37
C ARG A 60 4.32 -9.99 15.93
N ASP A 61 5.62 -10.08 15.73
CA ASP A 61 6.23 -10.13 14.39
C ASP A 61 5.76 -11.37 13.60
N VAL A 62 5.58 -12.49 14.31
CA VAL A 62 5.04 -13.72 13.71
C VAL A 62 3.58 -13.53 13.33
N LEU A 63 2.77 -12.91 14.20
CA LEU A 63 1.37 -12.62 13.90
C LEU A 63 1.25 -11.71 12.68
N GLU A 64 1.96 -10.58 12.64
CA GLU A 64 1.93 -9.65 11.53
C GLU A 64 2.37 -10.29 10.21
N GLN A 65 3.47 -11.06 10.22
CA GLN A 65 3.91 -11.78 9.03
C GLN A 65 2.85 -12.77 8.52
N ARG A 66 2.17 -13.48 9.43
CA ARG A 66 1.07 -14.39 9.08
C ARG A 66 -0.15 -13.65 8.54
N ILE A 67 -0.48 -12.49 9.08
CA ILE A 67 -1.56 -11.64 8.54
C ILE A 67 -1.21 -11.13 7.14
N ARG A 68 0.03 -10.70 6.91
CA ARG A 68 0.51 -10.25 5.58
C ARG A 68 0.46 -11.37 4.53
N LEU A 69 0.60 -12.65 4.90
CA LEU A 69 0.42 -13.79 3.99
C LEU A 69 -0.95 -13.80 3.30
N LYS A 70 -1.99 -13.24 3.95
CA LYS A 70 -3.34 -13.22 3.39
C LYS A 70 -3.39 -12.54 2.02
N GLY A 71 -2.66 -11.44 1.87
CA GLY A 71 -2.52 -10.71 0.61
C GLY A 71 -1.99 -11.60 -0.52
N GLN A 72 -0.91 -12.34 -0.23
CA GLN A 72 -0.23 -13.20 -1.20
C GLN A 72 -1.12 -14.39 -1.60
N LEU A 73 -1.73 -15.07 -0.63
CA LEU A 73 -2.59 -16.23 -0.88
C LEU A 73 -3.83 -15.86 -1.69
N GLU A 74 -4.44 -14.71 -1.41
CA GLU A 74 -5.64 -14.29 -2.12
C GLU A 74 -5.33 -13.78 -3.51
N PHE A 75 -4.21 -13.08 -3.69
CA PHE A 75 -3.69 -12.78 -5.02
C PHE A 75 -3.53 -14.05 -5.86
N LEU A 76 -2.82 -15.07 -5.35
CA LEU A 76 -2.63 -16.33 -6.05
C LEU A 76 -3.95 -17.06 -6.32
N LYS A 77 -4.89 -17.07 -5.37
CA LYS A 77 -6.24 -17.64 -5.57
C LYS A 77 -6.98 -16.91 -6.70
N LEU A 78 -6.84 -15.59 -6.84
CA LEU A 78 -7.44 -14.82 -7.93
C LEU A 78 -6.77 -15.07 -9.27
N MET A 79 -5.44 -15.24 -9.30
CA MET A 79 -4.68 -15.54 -10.52
C MET A 79 -5.10 -16.86 -11.18
N ARG A 80 -5.65 -17.81 -10.43
CA ARG A 80 -6.20 -19.07 -10.99
C ARG A 80 -7.37 -18.85 -11.94
N TYR A 81 -8.03 -17.70 -11.88
CA TYR A 81 -9.17 -17.34 -12.74
C TYR A 81 -8.76 -16.43 -13.90
N VAL A 82 -7.48 -16.14 -14.06
CA VAL A 82 -6.99 -15.22 -15.07
C VAL A 82 -6.57 -15.97 -16.34
N GLN A 83 -6.89 -15.41 -17.51
CA GLN A 83 -6.40 -15.95 -18.77
C GLN A 83 -4.91 -15.59 -19.01
N PRO A 84 -4.09 -16.49 -19.58
CA PRO A 84 -2.68 -16.23 -19.86
C PRO A 84 -2.40 -14.91 -20.59
N GLU A 85 -3.28 -14.50 -21.50
CA GLU A 85 -3.12 -13.28 -22.30
C GLU A 85 -3.21 -12.00 -21.45
N HIS A 86 -3.97 -12.05 -20.35
CA HIS A 86 -4.13 -10.93 -19.41
C HIS A 86 -3.13 -10.98 -18.26
N MET A 87 -2.32 -12.04 -18.16
CA MET A 87 -1.41 -12.26 -17.01
C MET A 87 -0.42 -11.11 -16.79
N LYS A 88 -0.09 -10.36 -17.84
CA LYS A 88 0.83 -9.22 -17.76
C LYS A 88 0.34 -8.14 -16.82
N PHE A 89 -0.95 -7.77 -16.86
CA PHE A 89 -1.47 -6.68 -16.02
C PHE A 89 -1.23 -6.91 -14.52
N TYR A 90 -1.23 -8.16 -14.06
CA TYR A 90 -1.05 -8.49 -12.63
C TYR A 90 0.37 -8.28 -12.11
N GLN A 91 1.32 -8.00 -13.01
CA GLN A 91 2.65 -7.57 -12.61
C GLN A 91 2.63 -6.28 -11.78
N PHE A 92 1.52 -5.52 -11.76
CA PHE A 92 1.35 -4.41 -10.82
C PHE A 92 1.57 -4.86 -9.37
N TYR A 93 1.10 -6.05 -9.00
CA TYR A 93 1.18 -6.56 -7.62
C TYR A 93 2.54 -7.17 -7.33
N THR A 94 3.08 -7.99 -8.25
CA THR A 94 4.40 -8.60 -8.06
C THR A 94 5.48 -7.53 -8.00
N LYS A 95 5.45 -6.56 -8.91
CA LYS A 95 6.40 -5.44 -8.93
C LYS A 95 6.31 -4.58 -7.66
N ARG A 96 5.10 -4.35 -7.14
CA ARG A 96 4.91 -3.67 -5.85
C ARG A 96 5.51 -4.48 -4.70
N THR A 97 5.26 -5.79 -4.69
CA THR A 97 5.75 -6.70 -3.65
C THR A 97 7.28 -6.71 -3.60
N GLU A 98 7.94 -6.75 -4.75
CA GLU A 98 9.41 -6.65 -4.82
C GLU A 98 9.93 -5.36 -4.19
N ILE A 99 9.34 -4.21 -4.55
CA ILE A 99 9.70 -2.90 -4.00
C ILE A 99 9.51 -2.87 -2.48
N ASP A 100 8.37 -3.37 -2.00
CA ASP A 100 8.09 -3.44 -0.56
C ASP A 100 9.10 -4.33 0.18
N GLN A 101 9.54 -5.44 -0.41
CA GLN A 101 10.58 -6.30 0.18
C GLN A 101 11.97 -5.67 0.16
N ILE A 102 12.32 -4.96 -0.92
CA ILE A 102 13.58 -4.22 -1.00
C ILE A 102 13.63 -3.15 0.09
N LEU A 103 12.59 -2.31 0.19
CA LEU A 103 12.51 -1.26 1.22
C LEU A 103 12.53 -1.85 2.63
N TYR A 104 11.82 -2.95 2.87
CA TYR A 104 11.84 -3.64 4.16
C TYR A 104 13.26 -4.05 4.58
N VAL A 105 14.03 -4.65 3.67
CA VAL A 105 15.43 -5.05 3.95
C VAL A 105 16.32 -3.83 4.15
N LEU A 106 16.15 -2.77 3.34
CA LEU A 106 16.93 -1.53 3.49
C LEU A 106 16.71 -0.86 4.85
N HIS A 107 15.46 -0.71 5.30
CA HIS A 107 15.18 -0.15 6.63
C HIS A 107 15.68 -1.03 7.77
N ALA A 108 15.65 -2.35 7.61
CA ALA A 108 16.19 -3.26 8.61
C ALA A 108 17.72 -3.13 8.73
N ILE A 109 18.42 -2.96 7.61
CA ILE A 109 19.87 -2.68 7.58
C ILE A 109 20.16 -1.34 8.26
N GLU A 110 19.43 -0.27 7.90
CA GLU A 110 19.56 1.06 8.50
C GLU A 110 19.35 1.03 10.03
N SER A 111 18.33 0.30 10.48
CA SER A 111 17.99 0.17 11.90
C SER A 111 18.88 -0.83 12.65
N ASN A 112 19.79 -1.52 11.95
CA ASN A 112 20.61 -2.60 12.49
C ASN A 112 19.81 -3.71 13.20
N VAL A 113 18.63 -4.04 12.64
CA VAL A 113 17.73 -5.09 13.15
C VAL A 113 17.79 -6.31 12.24
N SER A 114 17.66 -7.51 12.82
CA SER A 114 17.55 -8.74 12.03
C SER A 114 16.26 -8.74 11.20
N HIS A 115 16.37 -8.78 9.88
CA HIS A 115 15.24 -9.06 9.01
C HIS A 115 15.17 -10.56 8.72
N HIS A 116 14.03 -11.17 9.01
CA HIS A 116 13.74 -12.54 8.63
C HIS A 116 12.40 -12.56 7.89
N ILE A 117 12.41 -13.05 6.66
CA ILE A 117 11.20 -13.31 5.89
C ILE A 117 10.84 -14.77 6.12
N ASN A 118 10.20 -15.05 7.27
CA ASN A 118 9.88 -16.42 7.68
C ASN A 118 8.66 -16.96 6.94
N TYR A 119 7.80 -16.08 6.45
CA TYR A 119 6.51 -16.44 5.87
C TYR A 119 6.30 -15.71 4.55
N TYR A 120 6.77 -16.32 3.47
CA TYR A 120 6.49 -15.91 2.10
C TYR A 120 5.98 -17.11 1.29
N VAL A 121 4.99 -16.90 0.42
CA VAL A 121 4.44 -17.99 -0.40
C VAL A 121 5.40 -18.30 -1.55
N GLY A 122 5.96 -19.50 -1.57
CA GLY A 122 6.92 -19.95 -2.60
C GLY A 122 6.42 -19.73 -4.03
N ASP A 123 5.17 -20.12 -4.31
CA ASP A 123 4.54 -19.90 -5.63
C ASP A 123 4.52 -18.42 -6.07
N LEU A 124 4.48 -17.47 -5.13
CA LEU A 124 4.55 -16.05 -5.46
C LEU A 124 6.00 -15.63 -5.75
N ASN A 125 7.00 -16.24 -5.12
CA ASN A 125 8.42 -15.96 -5.34
C ASN A 125 8.81 -16.30 -6.79
N ASP A 126 8.24 -17.37 -7.33
CA ASP A 126 8.43 -17.79 -8.73
C ASP A 126 7.86 -16.78 -9.75
N LEU A 127 6.95 -15.89 -9.32
CA LEU A 127 6.38 -14.83 -10.15
C LEU A 127 7.19 -13.52 -10.08
N LEU A 128 8.22 -13.46 -9.25
CA LEU A 128 9.06 -12.28 -9.09
C LEU A 128 10.31 -12.34 -9.97
N THR A 129 10.90 -11.17 -10.16
CA THR A 129 12.21 -10.97 -10.79
C THR A 129 13.35 -11.09 -9.80
N ILE A 130 13.07 -11.11 -8.50
CA ILE A 130 14.03 -11.29 -7.41
C ILE A 130 13.64 -12.47 -6.52
N ASP A 131 14.65 -13.14 -5.96
CA ASP A 131 14.45 -14.16 -4.94
C ASP A 131 14.43 -13.52 -3.55
N ILE A 132 13.26 -13.44 -2.94
CA ILE A 132 13.05 -12.79 -1.65
C ILE A 132 13.84 -13.45 -0.52
N HIS A 133 14.04 -14.76 -0.58
CA HIS A 133 14.80 -15.48 0.45
C HIS A 133 16.29 -15.15 0.37
N LYS A 134 16.82 -14.88 -0.83
CA LYS A 134 18.19 -14.40 -0.99
C LYS A 134 18.34 -12.93 -0.62
N LEU A 135 17.36 -12.09 -0.99
CA LEU A 135 17.34 -10.69 -0.58
C LEU A 135 17.40 -10.55 0.95
N ALA A 136 16.66 -11.39 1.68
CA ALA A 136 16.64 -11.40 3.15
C ALA A 136 17.96 -11.87 3.81
N GLN A 137 18.96 -12.26 3.03
CA GLN A 137 20.28 -12.64 3.55
C GLN A 137 21.28 -11.48 3.46
N CYS A 138 20.97 -10.43 2.69
CA CYS A 138 21.83 -9.26 2.54
C CYS A 138 21.93 -8.47 3.84
N LYS A 139 23.15 -8.19 4.30
CA LYS A 139 23.44 -7.54 5.58
C LYS A 139 23.86 -6.08 5.44
N THR A 140 24.20 -5.65 4.23
CA THR A 140 24.71 -4.30 3.94
C THR A 140 24.05 -3.72 2.69
N PHE A 141 24.04 -2.39 2.57
CA PHE A 141 23.50 -1.71 1.38
C PHE A 141 24.22 -2.13 0.09
N ALA A 142 25.54 -2.28 0.15
CA ALA A 142 26.34 -2.77 -0.97
C ALA A 142 25.96 -4.21 -1.39
N GLU A 143 25.69 -5.11 -0.44
CA GLU A 143 25.22 -6.46 -0.74
C GLU A 143 23.84 -6.46 -1.40
N VAL A 144 22.92 -5.58 -0.97
CA VAL A 144 21.61 -5.41 -1.62
C VAL A 144 21.79 -4.90 -3.05
N HIS A 145 22.63 -3.88 -3.27
CA HIS A 145 22.91 -3.35 -4.61
C HIS A 145 23.46 -4.42 -5.56
N GLU A 146 24.42 -5.21 -5.08
CA GLU A 146 25.02 -6.30 -5.86
C GLU A 146 24.02 -7.42 -6.14
N PHE A 147 23.19 -7.79 -5.17
CA PHE A 147 22.11 -8.77 -5.36
C PHE A 147 21.15 -8.34 -6.48
N LEU A 148 20.81 -7.05 -6.53
CA LEU A 148 19.90 -6.47 -7.52
C LEU A 148 20.54 -6.24 -8.90
N SER A 149 21.83 -6.59 -9.08
CA SER A 149 22.62 -6.26 -10.28
C SER A 149 22.07 -6.80 -11.61
N THR A 150 21.24 -7.85 -11.58
CA THR A 150 20.63 -8.46 -12.76
C THR A 150 19.22 -7.94 -13.06
N THR A 151 18.75 -6.96 -12.28
CA THR A 151 17.40 -6.42 -12.36
C THR A 151 17.40 -4.94 -12.75
N ASP A 152 16.24 -4.42 -13.10
CA ASP A 152 16.06 -2.98 -13.34
C ASP A 152 16.42 -2.12 -12.11
N TYR A 153 16.38 -2.70 -10.89
CA TYR A 153 16.64 -1.99 -9.64
C TYR A 153 18.08 -1.52 -9.49
N LYS A 154 19.06 -2.18 -10.14
CA LYS A 154 20.48 -1.83 -10.02
C LYS A 154 20.72 -0.34 -10.25
N ASN A 155 20.22 0.17 -11.37
CA ASN A 155 20.45 1.55 -11.78
C ASN A 155 19.59 2.54 -11.00
N ILE A 156 18.47 2.07 -10.42
CA ILE A 156 17.53 2.89 -9.65
C ILE A 156 18.12 3.18 -8.26
N LEU A 157 18.84 2.22 -7.69
CA LEU A 157 19.34 2.24 -6.32
C LEU A 157 20.85 2.47 -6.24
N ASN A 158 21.42 3.23 -7.17
CA ASN A 158 22.87 3.54 -7.17
C ASN A 158 23.33 4.27 -5.90
N ASN A 159 22.43 4.99 -5.22
CA ASN A 159 22.71 5.69 -3.97
C ASN A 159 23.06 4.73 -2.81
N LEU A 160 22.79 3.43 -2.94
CA LEU A 160 23.21 2.43 -1.96
C LEU A 160 24.72 2.20 -1.90
N LEU A 161 25.47 2.76 -2.86
CA LEU A 161 26.94 2.73 -2.90
C LEU A 161 27.59 4.00 -2.32
N ASP A 162 26.78 4.98 -1.93
CA ASP A 162 27.27 6.22 -1.33
C ASP A 162 27.82 5.94 0.09
N GLU A 163 28.76 6.78 0.55
CA GLU A 163 29.32 6.66 1.92
C GLU A 163 28.24 6.84 2.99
N ASP A 164 27.33 7.80 2.76
CA ASP A 164 26.17 8.08 3.59
C ASP A 164 24.89 7.84 2.77
N VAL A 165 24.27 6.69 2.97
CA VAL A 165 23.05 6.29 2.24
C VAL A 165 21.83 7.03 2.78
N ASP A 166 21.21 7.87 1.95
CA ASP A 166 19.90 8.47 2.22
C ASP A 166 18.78 7.59 1.64
N LEU A 167 18.06 6.86 2.49
CA LEU A 167 16.96 5.99 2.06
C LEU A 167 15.77 6.76 1.45
N SER A 168 15.59 8.04 1.78
CA SER A 168 14.51 8.84 1.16
C SER A 168 14.70 8.98 -0.35
N VAL A 169 15.95 9.03 -0.81
CA VAL A 169 16.31 9.02 -2.24
C VAL A 169 15.93 7.68 -2.89
N SER A 170 16.19 6.56 -2.20
CA SER A 170 15.81 5.22 -2.67
C SER A 170 14.29 5.05 -2.76
N GLU A 171 13.55 5.49 -1.74
CA GLU A 171 12.08 5.48 -1.71
C GLU A 171 11.48 6.30 -2.85
N ASP A 172 11.98 7.52 -3.07
CA ASP A 172 11.55 8.40 -4.15
C ASP A 172 11.82 7.78 -5.53
N ALA A 173 13.02 7.24 -5.73
CA ALA A 173 13.42 6.60 -6.98
C ALA A 173 12.56 5.35 -7.29
N LEU A 174 12.31 4.50 -6.30
CA LEU A 174 11.46 3.31 -6.44
C LEU A 174 10.00 3.68 -6.69
N ARG A 175 9.50 4.74 -6.04
CA ARG A 175 8.14 5.27 -6.29
C ARG A 175 7.98 5.72 -7.74
N VAL A 176 8.91 6.54 -8.25
CA VAL A 176 8.89 7.03 -9.64
C VAL A 176 9.03 5.86 -10.62
N TYR A 177 9.91 4.89 -10.34
CA TYR A 177 10.02 3.68 -11.16
C TYR A 177 8.72 2.90 -11.22
N TYR A 178 8.06 2.66 -10.07
CA TYR A 178 6.80 1.93 -10.02
C TYR A 178 5.69 2.64 -10.79
N GLN A 179 5.58 3.97 -10.67
CA GLN A 179 4.62 4.77 -11.43
C GLN A 179 4.86 4.62 -12.94
N ASN A 180 6.10 4.79 -13.39
CA ASN A 180 6.47 4.59 -14.79
C ASN A 180 6.19 3.17 -15.29
N PHE A 181 6.42 2.17 -14.44
CA PHE A 181 6.09 0.78 -14.72
C PHE A 181 4.58 0.59 -14.91
N LEU A 182 3.75 1.13 -14.01
CA LEU A 182 2.28 1.06 -14.12
C LEU A 182 1.76 1.72 -15.40
N LEU A 183 2.29 2.89 -15.79
CA LEU A 183 1.90 3.57 -17.02
C LEU A 183 2.24 2.73 -18.26
N LYS A 184 3.44 2.13 -18.30
CA LYS A 184 3.82 1.20 -19.38
C LYS A 184 2.95 -0.06 -19.41
N LEU A 185 2.50 -0.52 -18.25
CA LEU A 185 1.65 -1.69 -18.11
C LEU A 185 0.26 -1.40 -18.68
N VAL A 186 -0.34 -0.29 -18.24
CA VAL A 186 -1.68 0.12 -18.62
C VAL A 186 -1.77 0.60 -20.08
N ALA A 187 -0.68 1.12 -20.65
CA ALA A 187 -0.63 1.51 -22.06
C ALA A 187 -0.96 0.37 -23.04
N LYS A 188 -0.82 -0.89 -22.61
CA LYS A 188 -1.09 -2.10 -23.41
C LYS A 188 -2.53 -2.61 -23.27
N GLU A 189 -3.31 -2.06 -22.34
CA GLU A 189 -4.66 -2.51 -22.04
C GLU A 189 -5.71 -1.80 -22.89
N SER A 190 -6.74 -2.53 -23.34
CA SER A 190 -7.87 -1.93 -24.06
C SER A 190 -8.62 -0.88 -23.23
N ASN A 191 -8.55 -1.00 -21.90
CA ASN A 191 -9.29 -0.18 -20.96
C ASN A 191 -8.40 0.91 -20.34
N ARG A 192 -7.33 1.29 -21.06
CA ARG A 192 -6.27 2.21 -20.63
C ARG A 192 -6.77 3.44 -19.88
N LYS A 193 -7.75 4.15 -20.43
CA LYS A 193 -8.24 5.42 -19.84
C LYS A 193 -8.79 5.28 -18.42
N GLU A 194 -9.52 4.21 -18.14
CA GLU A 194 -10.08 3.99 -16.80
C GLU A 194 -9.00 3.61 -15.79
N LEU A 195 -8.02 2.80 -16.23
CA LEU A 195 -6.88 2.36 -15.43
C LEU A 195 -5.92 3.53 -15.13
N GLU A 196 -5.60 4.34 -16.15
CA GLU A 196 -4.84 5.58 -15.99
C GLU A 196 -5.54 6.54 -15.03
N GLY A 197 -6.86 6.68 -15.13
CA GLY A 197 -7.63 7.52 -14.21
C GLY A 197 -7.43 7.14 -12.74
N VAL A 198 -7.36 5.84 -12.44
CA VAL A 198 -7.16 5.35 -11.07
C VAL A 198 -5.71 5.50 -10.60
N ILE A 199 -4.74 5.30 -11.50
CA ILE A 199 -3.32 5.54 -11.21
C ILE A 199 -3.09 7.02 -10.92
N PHE A 200 -3.56 7.91 -11.80
CA PHE A 200 -3.44 9.35 -11.64
C PHE A 200 -4.20 9.86 -10.41
N MET A 201 -5.36 9.29 -10.09
CA MET A 201 -6.06 9.62 -8.84
C MET A 201 -5.22 9.29 -7.60
N ASN A 202 -4.56 8.13 -7.57
CA ASN A 202 -3.70 7.76 -6.45
C ASN A 202 -2.48 8.70 -6.33
N GLU A 203 -1.82 8.99 -7.46
CA GLU A 203 -0.66 9.88 -7.55
C GLU A 203 -1.00 11.33 -7.21
N GLU A 204 -2.14 11.83 -7.67
CA GLU A 204 -2.66 13.16 -7.35
C GLU A 204 -2.87 13.30 -5.83
N LEU A 205 -3.44 12.29 -5.18
CA LEU A 205 -3.57 12.26 -3.71
C LEU A 205 -2.21 12.19 -2.99
N ASP A 206 -1.23 11.41 -3.50
CA ASP A 206 0.12 11.36 -2.91
C ASP A 206 0.80 12.73 -3.01
N THR A 207 0.67 13.39 -4.16
CA THR A 207 1.22 14.72 -4.41
C THR A 207 0.58 15.75 -3.47
N ILE A 208 -0.73 15.68 -3.24
CA ILE A 208 -1.43 16.57 -2.30
C ILE A 208 -0.88 16.40 -0.87
N GLY A 209 -0.70 15.16 -0.41
CA GLY A 209 -0.11 14.88 0.90
C GLY A 209 1.31 15.43 1.02
N TYR A 210 2.13 15.22 -0.02
CA TYR A 210 3.49 15.75 -0.10
C TYR A 210 3.53 17.28 -0.05
N VAL A 211 2.79 17.97 -0.92
CA VAL A 211 2.76 19.43 -1.00
C VAL A 211 2.29 20.03 0.33
N TYR A 212 1.24 19.48 0.94
CA TYR A 212 0.76 19.93 2.23
C TYR A 212 1.84 19.79 3.33
N ARG A 213 2.52 18.63 3.40
CA ARG A 213 3.62 18.41 4.37
C ARG A 213 4.75 19.41 4.18
N MET A 214 5.19 19.61 2.93
CA MET A 214 6.28 20.53 2.59
C MET A 214 5.95 21.98 3.00
N LYS A 215 4.69 22.41 2.79
CA LYS A 215 4.22 23.74 3.22
C LYS A 215 4.08 23.84 4.74
N LYS A 216 3.48 22.84 5.39
CA LYS A 216 3.12 22.92 6.82
C LYS A 216 4.30 22.74 7.77
N TYR A 217 5.20 21.81 7.47
CA TYR A 217 6.22 21.37 8.43
C TYR A 217 7.63 21.81 8.05
N TYR A 218 7.89 22.05 6.76
CA TYR A 218 9.25 22.28 6.25
C TYR A 218 9.45 23.68 5.63
N ASN A 219 8.40 24.49 5.51
CA ASN A 219 8.44 25.84 4.91
C ASN A 219 9.17 25.89 3.56
N PHE A 220 8.93 24.90 2.70
CA PHE A 220 9.57 24.85 1.39
C PHE A 220 9.09 25.97 0.48
N GLU A 221 10.01 26.54 -0.29
CA GLU A 221 9.67 27.46 -1.36
C GLU A 221 9.00 26.72 -2.54
N PRO A 222 8.11 27.37 -3.30
CA PRO A 222 7.43 26.74 -4.43
C PRO A 222 8.39 26.04 -5.41
N ARG A 223 9.56 26.64 -5.66
CA ARG A 223 10.59 26.09 -6.54
C ARG A 223 11.08 24.71 -6.08
N ASP A 224 11.28 24.51 -4.79
CA ASP A 224 11.80 23.26 -4.23
C ASP A 224 10.73 22.17 -4.24
N ILE A 225 9.46 22.55 -4.05
CA ILE A 225 8.31 21.65 -4.23
C ILE A 225 8.23 21.20 -5.69
N PHE A 226 8.30 22.11 -6.65
CA PHE A 226 8.25 21.77 -8.08
C PHE A 226 9.41 20.88 -8.53
N ALA A 227 10.58 20.98 -7.90
CA ALA A 227 11.72 20.13 -8.22
C ALA A 227 11.53 18.66 -7.79
N ARG A 228 10.58 18.38 -6.89
CA ARG A 228 10.40 17.06 -6.26
C ARG A 228 9.06 16.39 -6.58
N ILE A 229 8.13 17.10 -7.22
CA ILE A 229 6.86 16.52 -7.64
C ILE A 229 6.88 16.15 -9.12
N HIS A 230 6.29 15.00 -9.43
CA HIS A 230 5.84 14.64 -10.76
C HIS A 230 4.32 14.59 -10.69
N TYR A 231 3.63 15.46 -11.43
CA TYR A 231 2.19 15.63 -11.29
C TYR A 231 1.44 15.21 -12.56
N HIS A 232 0.75 14.09 -12.48
CA HIS A 232 -0.22 13.68 -13.50
C HIS A 232 -1.64 14.00 -13.01
N PRO A 233 -2.33 14.98 -13.63
CA PRO A 233 -3.62 15.44 -13.14
C PRO A 233 -4.73 14.40 -13.37
N HIS A 234 -5.62 14.28 -12.39
CA HIS A 234 -6.88 13.54 -12.49
C HIS A 234 -8.10 14.45 -12.32
N PHE A 235 -8.39 14.89 -11.08
CA PHE A 235 -9.50 15.82 -10.79
C PHE A 235 -9.04 17.26 -10.67
N ILE A 236 -7.78 17.49 -10.30
CA ILE A 236 -7.23 18.83 -10.10
C ILE A 236 -6.31 19.13 -11.29
N PRO A 237 -6.67 20.07 -12.18
CA PRO A 237 -5.84 20.42 -13.31
C PRO A 237 -4.45 20.91 -12.88
N GLU A 238 -3.41 20.60 -13.65
CA GLU A 238 -2.02 21.00 -13.38
C GLU A 238 -1.89 22.50 -13.10
N ARG A 239 -2.56 23.35 -13.89
CA ARG A 239 -2.58 24.79 -13.66
C ARG A 239 -3.10 25.16 -12.27
N VAL A 240 -4.14 24.48 -11.80
CA VAL A 240 -4.75 24.74 -10.48
C VAL A 240 -3.80 24.29 -9.37
N MET A 241 -3.19 23.10 -9.49
CA MET A 241 -2.17 22.63 -8.55
C MET A 241 -0.99 23.59 -8.47
N ASN A 242 -0.49 24.07 -9.62
CA ASN A 242 0.60 25.04 -9.67
C ASN A 242 0.23 26.36 -9.00
N ASP A 243 -0.98 26.87 -9.27
CA ASP A 243 -1.50 28.07 -8.60
C ASP A 243 -1.57 27.87 -7.07
N TRP A 244 -2.01 26.70 -6.61
CA TRP A 244 -2.07 26.36 -5.18
C TRP A 244 -0.68 26.31 -4.54
N ILE A 245 0.30 25.69 -5.20
CA ILE A 245 1.69 25.61 -4.72
C ILE A 245 2.31 27.00 -4.59
N VAL A 246 2.05 27.91 -5.52
CA VAL A 246 2.66 29.25 -5.52
C VAL A 246 1.97 30.21 -4.57
N LYS A 247 0.64 30.19 -4.50
CA LYS A 247 -0.14 31.29 -3.89
C LYS A 247 -0.69 30.99 -2.50
N LEU A 248 -0.84 29.71 -2.14
CA LEU A 248 -1.52 29.31 -0.91
C LEU A 248 -0.52 28.89 0.17
N ASP A 249 -0.79 29.27 1.41
CA ASP A 249 -0.16 28.64 2.58
C ASP A 249 -0.73 27.24 2.84
N ALA A 250 -0.26 26.56 3.89
CA ALA A 250 -0.65 25.19 4.18
C ALA A 250 -2.15 25.03 4.48
N ASP A 251 -2.75 25.97 5.23
CA ASP A 251 -4.16 25.89 5.64
C ASP A 251 -5.07 26.22 4.46
N GLN A 252 -4.73 27.26 3.70
CA GLN A 252 -5.42 27.62 2.45
C GLN A 252 -5.34 26.51 1.41
N PHE A 253 -4.19 25.82 1.30
CA PHE A 253 -4.03 24.67 0.41
C PHE A 253 -4.97 23.53 0.80
N LEU A 254 -5.09 23.23 2.09
CA LEU A 254 -6.00 22.20 2.60
C LEU A 254 -7.47 22.57 2.36
N ASP A 255 -7.84 23.83 2.55
CA ASP A 255 -9.19 24.32 2.25
C ASP A 255 -9.52 24.21 0.76
N ALA A 256 -8.58 24.58 -0.12
CA ALA A 256 -8.75 24.43 -1.57
C ALA A 256 -8.90 22.95 -1.97
N PHE A 257 -8.15 22.05 -1.33
CA PHE A 257 -8.31 20.61 -1.50
C PHE A 257 -9.70 20.13 -1.06
N HIS A 258 -10.21 20.58 0.07
CA HIS A 258 -11.56 20.24 0.54
C HIS A 258 -12.68 20.74 -0.39
N GLN A 259 -12.43 21.81 -1.15
CA GLN A 259 -13.38 22.32 -2.16
C GLN A 259 -13.28 21.59 -3.51
N SER A 260 -12.23 20.78 -3.71
CA SER A 260 -12.04 19.99 -4.92
C SER A 260 -13.06 18.85 -5.05
N PRO A 261 -13.13 18.15 -6.19
CA PRO A 261 -13.96 16.95 -6.33
C PRO A 261 -13.69 15.84 -5.30
N TYR A 262 -12.57 15.87 -4.58
CA TYR A 262 -12.28 14.96 -3.46
C TYR A 262 -13.06 15.31 -2.18
N GLY A 263 -13.47 16.57 -2.01
CA GLY A 263 -14.25 17.04 -0.86
C GLY A 263 -15.52 16.24 -0.60
N LYS A 264 -16.16 15.69 -1.65
CA LYS A 264 -17.34 14.82 -1.51
C LYS A 264 -17.06 13.50 -0.79
N TYR A 265 -15.79 13.08 -0.74
CA TYR A 265 -15.33 11.91 0.00
C TYR A 265 -14.77 12.30 1.38
N ALA A 266 -14.50 13.59 1.61
CA ALA A 266 -14.07 14.14 2.89
C ALA A 266 -15.27 14.26 3.83
N ALA A 267 -15.51 13.23 4.64
CA ALA A 267 -16.57 13.25 5.65
C ALA A 267 -15.95 13.38 7.05
N ILE A 268 -15.25 14.51 7.31
CA ILE A 268 -14.97 15.11 8.65
C ILE A 268 -14.08 14.23 9.59
N PRO A 269 -13.41 14.70 10.66
CA PRO A 269 -13.01 16.05 11.11
C PRO A 269 -11.48 16.29 11.05
N GLU A 270 -11.08 17.56 11.17
CA GLU A 270 -9.73 17.95 11.60
C GLU A 270 -9.29 17.11 12.80
N THR A 271 -8.13 16.46 12.77
CA THR A 271 -7.15 16.42 13.89
C THR A 271 -6.07 15.36 13.83
N VAL A 272 -6.07 14.35 12.93
CA VAL A 272 -4.95 13.39 12.94
C VAL A 272 -4.51 13.05 11.52
N ASN A 273 -3.47 13.75 11.05
CA ASN A 273 -2.67 13.41 9.87
C ASN A 273 -3.37 13.48 8.49
N ILE A 274 -2.77 14.25 7.57
CA ILE A 274 -3.20 14.36 6.16
C ILE A 274 -3.24 12.99 5.47
N GLU A 275 -2.34 12.08 5.81
CA GLU A 275 -2.24 10.77 5.16
C GLU A 275 -3.44 9.87 5.50
N LEU A 276 -3.94 9.93 6.74
CA LEU A 276 -5.16 9.22 7.14
C LEU A 276 -6.36 9.73 6.35
N HIS A 277 -6.44 11.05 6.18
CA HIS A 277 -7.50 11.69 5.40
C HIS A 277 -7.48 11.25 3.93
N LEU A 278 -6.32 11.32 3.28
CA LEU A 278 -6.14 10.91 1.88
C LEU A 278 -6.43 9.41 1.70
N ASN A 279 -5.99 8.57 2.63
CA ASN A 279 -6.26 7.14 2.57
C ASN A 279 -7.74 6.81 2.80
N SER A 280 -8.47 7.59 3.61
CA SER A 280 -9.94 7.47 3.73
C SER A 280 -10.65 7.78 2.40
N ILE A 281 -10.17 8.79 1.67
CA ILE A 281 -10.69 9.13 0.34
C ILE A 281 -10.43 7.98 -0.63
N ARG A 282 -9.20 7.44 -0.69
CA ARG A 282 -8.85 6.27 -1.51
C ARG A 282 -9.75 5.09 -1.18
N PHE A 283 -9.91 4.77 0.10
CA PHE A 283 -10.74 3.67 0.56
C PHE A 283 -12.19 3.81 0.07
N LYS A 284 -12.80 4.99 0.18
CA LYS A 284 -14.17 5.25 -0.31
C LYS A 284 -14.27 5.08 -1.84
N ILE A 285 -13.28 5.55 -2.58
CA ILE A 285 -13.23 5.41 -4.05
C ILE A 285 -13.11 3.93 -4.43
N PHE A 286 -12.14 3.20 -3.88
CA PHE A 286 -11.95 1.78 -4.20
C PHE A 286 -13.12 0.90 -3.75
N ARG A 287 -13.72 1.20 -2.60
CA ARG A 287 -14.96 0.54 -2.13
C ARG A 287 -16.12 0.74 -3.11
N ARG A 288 -16.27 1.95 -3.66
CA ARG A 288 -17.26 2.24 -4.70
C ARG A 288 -16.95 1.44 -5.98
N MET A 289 -15.67 1.35 -6.37
CA MET A 289 -15.26 0.56 -7.54
C MET A 289 -15.60 -0.94 -7.38
N MET A 290 -15.42 -1.54 -6.20
CA MET A 290 -15.82 -2.92 -5.97
C MET A 290 -17.30 -3.19 -6.26
N ARG A 291 -18.17 -2.19 -6.06
CA ARG A 291 -19.61 -2.29 -6.32
C ARG A 291 -19.98 -2.07 -7.78
N PHE A 292 -19.34 -1.12 -8.46
CA PHE A 292 -19.84 -0.60 -9.73
C PHE A 292 -18.91 -0.81 -10.93
N ALA A 293 -17.64 -1.16 -10.73
CA ALA A 293 -16.71 -1.35 -11.84
C ALA A 293 -17.12 -2.57 -12.67
N THR A 294 -17.28 -2.40 -13.98
CA THR A 294 -17.49 -3.49 -14.94
C THR A 294 -16.16 -4.08 -15.40
N ASN A 295 -15.10 -3.27 -15.38
CA ASN A 295 -13.74 -3.64 -15.72
C ASN A 295 -13.12 -4.55 -14.64
N THR A 296 -12.69 -5.73 -15.08
CA THR A 296 -12.14 -6.79 -14.21
C THR A 296 -10.79 -6.40 -13.62
N ASN A 297 -9.92 -5.77 -14.40
CA ASN A 297 -8.60 -5.29 -13.97
C ASN A 297 -8.73 -4.23 -12.86
N LEU A 298 -9.70 -3.31 -13.00
CA LEU A 298 -10.02 -2.34 -11.95
C LEU A 298 -10.58 -2.99 -10.70
N THR A 299 -11.42 -4.02 -10.86
CA THR A 299 -11.95 -4.77 -9.71
C THR A 299 -10.82 -5.39 -8.91
N LEU A 300 -9.86 -6.03 -9.59
CA LEU A 300 -8.71 -6.61 -8.91
C LEU A 300 -7.84 -5.55 -8.25
N PHE A 301 -7.50 -4.49 -8.97
CA PHE A 301 -6.66 -3.41 -8.44
C PHE A 301 -7.27 -2.81 -7.17
N ALA A 302 -8.58 -2.50 -7.22
CA ALA A 302 -9.34 -2.03 -6.08
C ALA A 302 -9.36 -3.05 -4.93
N TYR A 303 -9.56 -4.33 -5.25
CA TYR A 303 -9.56 -5.39 -4.25
C TYR A 303 -8.22 -5.50 -3.52
N MET A 304 -7.11 -5.55 -4.25
CA MET A 304 -5.77 -5.67 -3.66
C MET A 304 -5.43 -4.45 -2.80
N PHE A 305 -5.84 -3.25 -3.22
CA PHE A 305 -5.70 -2.04 -2.39
C PHE A 305 -6.48 -2.15 -1.07
N LEU A 306 -7.75 -2.55 -1.14
CA LEU A 306 -8.62 -2.68 0.04
C LEU A 306 -8.13 -3.78 0.99
N LEU A 307 -7.62 -4.89 0.46
CA LEU A 307 -7.04 -5.97 1.26
C LEU A 307 -5.77 -5.50 1.97
N HIS A 308 -4.91 -4.77 1.28
CA HIS A 308 -3.73 -4.18 1.89
C HIS A 308 -4.13 -3.20 3.01
N ARG A 309 -5.15 -2.36 2.82
CA ARG A 309 -5.66 -1.48 3.90
C ARG A 309 -6.23 -2.26 5.09
N GLU A 310 -6.91 -3.38 4.86
CA GLU A 310 -7.37 -4.24 5.96
C GLU A 310 -6.21 -4.82 6.77
N ILE A 311 -5.14 -5.25 6.10
CA ILE A 311 -3.92 -5.78 6.73
C ILE A 311 -3.20 -4.68 7.53
N GLU A 312 -3.11 -3.46 7.01
CA GLU A 312 -2.53 -2.33 7.74
C GLU A 312 -3.38 -1.98 8.97
N ASN A 313 -4.71 -1.92 8.85
CA ASN A 313 -5.59 -1.71 10.01
C ASN A 313 -5.38 -2.77 11.11
N ILE A 314 -5.21 -4.05 10.74
CA ILE A 314 -4.95 -5.11 11.73
C ILE A 314 -3.56 -4.92 12.36
N THR A 315 -2.56 -4.53 11.56
CA THR A 315 -1.21 -4.23 12.04
C THR A 315 -1.24 -3.07 13.04
N ASP A 316 -1.89 -1.95 12.70
CA ASP A 316 -2.06 -0.78 13.56
C ASP A 316 -2.74 -1.15 14.89
N ILE A 317 -3.73 -2.06 14.88
CA ILE A 317 -4.36 -2.56 16.11
C ILE A 317 -3.37 -3.36 16.95
N ILE A 318 -2.60 -4.27 16.34
CA ILE A 318 -1.59 -5.08 17.03
C ILE A 318 -0.55 -4.16 17.68
N GLU A 319 -0.07 -3.13 16.97
CA GLU A 319 0.85 -2.13 17.50
C GLU A 319 0.23 -1.33 18.64
N GLY A 320 -0.96 -0.77 18.41
CA GLY A 320 -1.64 0.07 19.38
C GLY A 320 -1.93 -0.65 20.69
N VAL A 321 -2.43 -1.89 20.62
CA VAL A 321 -2.65 -2.73 21.80
C VAL A 321 -1.33 -3.06 22.49
N ARG A 322 -0.27 -3.38 21.73
CA ARG A 322 1.06 -3.67 22.29
C ARG A 322 1.64 -2.50 23.08
N TYR A 323 1.42 -1.28 22.62
CA TYR A 323 1.89 -0.06 23.27
C TYR A 323 0.88 0.52 24.28
N ASN A 324 -0.20 -0.22 24.61
CA ASN A 324 -1.25 0.21 25.53
C ASN A 324 -1.89 1.57 25.15
N MET A 325 -2.03 1.84 23.84
CA MET A 325 -2.74 3.02 23.36
C MET A 325 -4.21 2.95 23.73
N ASN A 326 -4.84 4.11 23.88
CA ASN A 326 -6.28 4.16 24.15
C ASN A 326 -7.07 3.52 22.98
N PRO A 327 -8.05 2.63 23.25
CA PRO A 327 -8.89 2.04 22.22
C PRO A 327 -9.49 3.03 21.20
N GLU A 328 -9.91 4.21 21.66
CA GLU A 328 -10.49 5.24 20.79
C GLU A 328 -9.42 5.96 19.96
N GLU A 329 -8.17 6.03 20.42
CA GLU A 329 -7.06 6.55 19.62
C GLU A 329 -6.67 5.55 18.53
N ILE A 330 -6.59 4.26 18.86
CA ILE A 330 -6.35 3.20 17.87
C ILE A 330 -7.45 3.23 16.80
N TYR A 331 -8.72 3.33 17.22
CA TYR A 331 -9.84 3.34 16.27
C TYR A 331 -9.80 4.55 15.30
N LYS A 332 -9.30 5.71 15.75
CA LYS A 332 -9.14 6.89 14.89
C LYS A 332 -8.05 6.73 13.81
N LEU A 333 -7.10 5.82 14.01
CA LEU A 333 -6.08 5.51 13.00
C LEU A 333 -6.62 4.61 11.89
N LEU A 334 -7.72 3.89 12.13
CA LEU A 334 -8.23 2.91 11.18
C LEU A 334 -8.98 3.55 10.02
N ILE A 335 -8.84 2.93 8.85
CA ILE A 335 -9.53 3.32 7.62
C ILE A 335 -10.61 2.27 7.32
N VAL A 336 -11.88 2.57 7.65
CA VAL A 336 -13.00 1.60 7.65
C VAL A 336 -14.25 2.02 6.89
#